data_AF-A0AAD8ESE8-F1
#
_entry.id   AF-A0AAD8ESE8-F1
#
_cell.length_a   1.000
_cell.length_b   1.000
_cell.length_c   1.000
_cell.angle_alpha   90.00
_cell.angle_beta   90.00
_cell.angle_gamma   90.00
#
_symmetry.space_group_name_H-M   'P 1'
#
loop_
_entity.id
_entity.type
_entity.pdbx_description
1 polymer ?
#
loop_
_entity_poly.entity_id
_entity_poly.type
_entity_poly.pdbx_seq_one_letter_code
_entity_poly.pdbx_strand_id
1 'polypeptide(L)'
;DYSYFNKIKTEQVIKAEYQIDSTTSNVNDERNTILSITDDVLYQEQSSPDTEIFNVNFKRGRWDDQRLYKLFDFALAGDKFTEISNRSSNFHLAFSPEHPPVEGDFNFIINEDCEKPEEVLKELVRYRTRETSEWRNNALYPQNHLRNQARKNCQSSYVFLTDIDIIPSYAMAEEIDVFLKTVPCEKLCAYVIPVYEIDDSVRFPENKSVLVKYAKSGLARPFHERIYKAAQMPTDYKRWEENVDDENKTVHISHTVAKYKEWYEPFFIVLDTAPPYDERFIGYGYTRNTQVYEMNAAGYEFKVLSSVFACHWHFKTFEQDYYSWRTVQLKSNHKQINKFKNEIIA
;
A
#
# COMPACT_ATOMS: atom_id res chain seq x y z
N ASP A 1 3.31 25.81 -6.33
CA ASP A 1 2.78 26.20 -5.03
C ASP A 1 2.29 24.93 -4.34
N TYR A 2 3.15 24.36 -3.49
CA TYR A 2 2.98 23.04 -2.86
C TYR A 2 1.92 23.03 -1.75
N SER A 3 1.36 24.19 -1.39
CA SER A 3 0.32 24.34 -0.35
C SER A 3 -1.03 23.73 -0.72
N TYR A 4 -1.32 23.54 -2.01
CA TYR A 4 -2.57 22.93 -2.49
C TYR A 4 -2.56 21.39 -2.38
N PHE A 5 -1.38 20.75 -2.35
CA PHE A 5 -1.23 19.29 -2.32
C PHE A 5 -1.66 18.66 -0.99
N ASN A 6 -1.40 19.32 0.13
CA ASN A 6 -1.87 18.83 1.43
C ASN A 6 -3.37 19.06 1.63
N LYS A 7 -3.92 20.11 1.01
CA LYS A 7 -5.34 20.42 1.13
C LYS A 7 -6.21 19.26 0.62
N ILE A 8 -5.78 18.53 -0.41
CA ILE A 8 -6.55 17.39 -0.93
C ILE A 8 -6.40 16.14 -0.05
N LYS A 9 -5.21 15.88 0.52
CA LYS A 9 -5.03 14.76 1.48
C LYS A 9 -5.81 15.00 2.78
N THR A 10 -5.89 16.24 3.25
CA THR A 10 -6.57 16.60 4.50
C THR A 10 -8.08 16.82 4.30
N GLU A 11 -8.53 17.45 3.20
CA GLU A 11 -9.97 17.66 2.94
C GLU A 11 -10.72 16.38 2.52
N GLN A 12 -10.07 15.41 1.88
CA GLN A 12 -10.72 14.12 1.54
C GLN A 12 -10.91 13.22 2.76
N VAL A 13 -10.04 13.31 3.76
CA VAL A 13 -10.20 12.60 5.05
C VAL A 13 -11.24 13.29 5.93
N ILE A 14 -11.25 14.62 6.00
CA ILE A 14 -12.17 15.37 6.88
C ILE A 14 -13.62 15.39 6.37
N LYS A 15 -13.87 15.36 5.04
CA LYS A 15 -15.25 15.35 4.51
C LYS A 15 -15.99 14.03 4.73
N ALA A 16 -15.28 12.93 5.01
CA ALA A 16 -15.91 11.66 5.36
C ALA A 16 -16.41 11.64 6.82
N GLU A 17 -15.83 12.45 7.71
CA GLU A 17 -16.16 12.46 9.14
C GLU A 17 -17.28 13.44 9.51
N TYR A 18 -17.59 14.44 8.68
CA TYR A 18 -18.55 15.51 9.02
C TYR A 18 -19.98 15.35 8.47
N GLN A 19 -20.33 14.21 7.87
CA GLN A 19 -21.70 13.95 7.37
C GLN A 19 -22.54 12.98 8.22
N ILE A 20 -22.05 12.56 9.38
CA ILE A 20 -22.75 11.65 10.29
C ILE A 20 -22.83 12.28 11.68
N ASP A 21 -23.55 13.39 11.82
CA ASP A 21 -24.38 13.67 13.02
C ASP A 21 -25.06 15.04 12.90
N SER A 22 -26.31 15.03 12.41
CA SER A 22 -27.26 16.10 12.70
C SER A 22 -28.70 15.62 12.60
N THR A 23 -29.01 14.49 13.24
CA THR A 23 -30.40 14.16 13.60
C THR A 23 -30.43 13.35 14.88
N THR A 24 -30.48 13.99 16.04
CA THR A 24 -31.55 13.73 17.02
C THR A 24 -31.46 14.70 18.19
N SER A 25 -32.65 15.16 18.54
CA SER A 25 -33.02 16.17 19.51
C SER A 25 -33.12 15.64 20.94
N ASN A 26 -32.75 16.50 21.90
CA ASN A 26 -33.39 16.76 23.20
C ASN A 26 -34.04 15.59 23.94
N VAL A 27 -33.53 15.26 25.14
CA VAL A 27 -34.33 15.20 26.39
C VAL A 27 -33.41 15.47 27.60
N ASN A 28 -33.78 16.49 28.37
CA ASN A 28 -33.31 16.77 29.74
C ASN A 28 -33.84 15.72 30.72
N ASP A 29 -33.05 15.29 31.70
CA ASP A 29 -33.58 15.19 33.07
C ASP A 29 -32.46 15.23 34.13
N GLU A 30 -32.58 16.22 34.99
CA GLU A 30 -31.84 16.37 36.24
C GLU A 30 -32.44 15.44 37.29
N ARG A 31 -31.63 14.79 38.12
CA ARG A 31 -31.99 14.48 39.51
C ARG A 31 -30.77 14.15 40.37
N ASN A 32 -30.47 15.10 41.24
CA ASN A 32 -29.60 15.00 42.40
C ASN A 32 -30.06 13.89 43.36
N THR A 33 -29.14 13.06 43.84
CA THR A 33 -29.23 12.47 45.19
C THR A 33 -27.83 12.35 45.78
N ILE A 34 -27.61 13.12 46.85
CA ILE A 34 -26.42 13.14 47.70
C ILE A 34 -26.47 11.92 48.62
N LEU A 35 -25.42 11.10 48.64
CA LEU A 35 -25.15 10.14 49.73
C LEU A 35 -23.64 10.03 49.97
N SER A 36 -23.25 10.60 51.12
CA SER A 36 -22.10 10.36 52.00
C SER A 36 -20.82 9.73 51.44
N ILE A 37 -19.78 10.56 51.49
CA ILE A 37 -18.35 10.27 51.43
C ILE A 37 -17.95 9.35 52.59
N THR A 38 -17.32 8.22 52.29
CA THR A 38 -16.35 7.55 53.16
C THR A 38 -15.13 7.19 52.33
N ASP A 39 -13.97 7.59 52.85
CA ASP A 39 -12.66 7.54 52.23
C ASP A 39 -12.23 6.13 51.82
N ASP A 40 -11.99 5.95 50.52
CA ASP A 40 -10.99 5.03 49.99
C ASP A 40 -10.37 5.70 48.75
N VAL A 41 -9.28 6.44 48.97
CA VAL A 41 -8.48 7.05 47.90
C VAL A 41 -7.70 5.92 47.21
N LEU A 42 -8.37 5.22 46.30
CA LEU A 42 -7.70 4.58 45.17
C LEU A 42 -7.38 5.69 44.17
N TYR A 43 -6.10 6.04 44.07
CA TYR A 43 -5.55 6.76 42.93
C TYR A 43 -5.85 5.93 41.67
N GLN A 44 -6.99 6.17 41.03
CA GLN A 44 -7.15 5.87 39.62
C GLN A 44 -6.30 6.88 38.87
N GLU A 45 -5.16 6.43 38.37
CA GLU A 45 -4.53 7.08 37.22
C GLU A 45 -5.61 7.22 36.16
N GLN A 46 -6.00 8.46 35.85
CA GLN A 46 -6.75 8.75 34.64
C GLN A 46 -5.83 8.40 33.47
N SER A 47 -5.92 7.15 33.00
CA SER A 47 -5.38 6.75 31.71
C SER A 47 -6.02 7.67 30.67
N SER A 48 -5.20 8.50 30.04
CA SER A 48 -5.61 9.30 28.89
C SER A 48 -6.35 8.40 27.90
N PRO A 49 -7.53 8.80 27.38
CA PRO A 49 -8.34 7.97 26.48
C PRO A 49 -7.61 7.54 25.19
N ASP A 50 -6.50 8.20 24.86
CA ASP A 50 -5.67 7.90 23.68
C ASP A 50 -4.64 6.77 23.90
N THR A 51 -4.38 6.37 25.15
CA THR A 51 -3.41 5.28 25.45
C THR A 51 -3.95 3.89 25.09
N GLU A 52 -5.27 3.71 24.99
CA GLU A 52 -5.90 2.44 24.63
C GLU A 52 -5.67 2.04 23.16
N ILE A 53 -5.41 3.01 22.28
CA ILE A 53 -5.21 2.80 20.84
C ILE A 53 -3.82 2.19 20.55
N PHE A 54 -2.83 2.46 21.41
CA PHE A 54 -1.42 2.09 21.20
C PHE A 54 -0.90 1.08 22.24
N ASN A 55 -1.77 0.35 22.93
CA ASN A 55 -1.36 -0.63 23.95
C ASN A 55 -0.84 -1.94 23.32
N VAL A 56 0.30 -1.88 22.63
CA VAL A 56 0.93 -3.02 21.95
C VAL A 56 1.99 -3.67 22.85
N ASN A 57 1.74 -4.90 23.28
CA ASN A 57 2.73 -5.68 24.03
C ASN A 57 3.67 -6.43 23.08
N PHE A 58 4.90 -5.92 22.86
CA PHE A 58 5.86 -6.49 21.91
C PHE A 58 6.39 -7.90 22.29
N LYS A 59 6.02 -8.44 23.46
CA LYS A 59 6.30 -9.83 23.82
C LYS A 59 5.27 -10.82 23.26
N ARG A 60 4.06 -10.37 22.91
CA ARG A 60 2.95 -11.24 22.48
C ARG A 60 2.78 -11.42 20.97
N GLY A 61 3.63 -10.79 20.17
CA GLY A 61 3.57 -10.92 18.70
C GLY A 61 3.75 -12.35 18.22
N ARG A 62 3.12 -12.64 17.08
CA ARG A 62 3.22 -13.92 16.39
C ARG A 62 4.57 -14.02 15.67
N TRP A 63 5.03 -15.24 15.44
CA TRP A 63 6.19 -15.48 14.58
C TRP A 63 5.73 -15.70 13.16
N ASP A 64 6.52 -15.24 12.19
CA ASP A 64 6.43 -15.75 10.82
C ASP A 64 6.81 -17.24 10.77
N ASP A 65 6.46 -17.90 9.66
CA ASP A 65 6.67 -19.35 9.48
C ASP A 65 8.15 -19.74 9.57
N GLN A 66 9.07 -18.83 9.22
CA GLN A 66 10.52 -19.06 9.25
C GLN A 66 11.18 -18.58 10.55
N ARG A 67 10.42 -17.98 11.48
CA ARG A 67 10.90 -17.37 12.73
C ARG A 67 11.99 -16.30 12.53
N LEU A 68 11.94 -15.59 11.41
CA LEU A 68 12.81 -14.47 11.10
C LEU A 68 12.29 -13.14 11.63
N TYR A 69 10.97 -13.00 11.79
CA TYR A 69 10.31 -11.76 12.17
C TYR A 69 9.24 -12.00 13.22
N LYS A 70 9.14 -11.05 14.14
CA LYS A 70 7.99 -10.97 15.04
C LYS A 70 6.96 -10.01 14.46
N LEU A 71 5.74 -10.49 14.35
CA LEU A 71 4.62 -9.83 13.70
C LEU A 71 3.59 -9.37 14.72
N PHE A 72 3.12 -8.15 14.52
CA PHE A 72 2.05 -7.51 15.27
C PHE A 72 1.01 -7.05 14.29
N ASP A 73 -0.13 -7.72 14.32
CA ASP A 73 -1.27 -7.34 13.53
C ASP A 73 -2.07 -6.29 14.27
N PHE A 74 -2.60 -5.33 13.51
CA PHE A 74 -3.52 -4.32 14.05
C PHE A 74 -2.90 -3.43 15.12
N ALA A 75 -1.63 -3.08 14.93
CA ALA A 75 -0.81 -2.36 15.92
C ALA A 75 -1.37 -0.98 16.32
N LEU A 76 -2.20 -0.35 15.47
CA LEU A 76 -2.82 0.94 15.76
C LEU A 76 -4.25 0.84 16.30
N ALA A 77 -4.80 -0.37 16.41
CA ALA A 77 -6.21 -0.52 16.77
C ALA A 77 -6.38 -0.98 18.22
N GLY A 78 -5.36 -1.63 18.80
CA GLY A 78 -5.35 -2.05 20.21
C GLY A 78 -6.63 -2.79 20.62
N ASP A 79 -7.11 -2.51 21.83
CA ASP A 79 -8.37 -3.08 22.35
C ASP A 79 -9.61 -2.57 21.59
N LYS A 80 -9.47 -1.48 20.82
CA LYS A 80 -10.52 -0.90 19.97
C LYS A 80 -10.51 -1.49 18.55
N PHE A 81 -9.82 -2.61 18.32
CA PHE A 81 -9.68 -3.24 17.01
C PHE A 81 -11.00 -3.38 16.26
N THR A 82 -12.02 -3.99 16.87
CA THR A 82 -13.30 -4.24 16.20
C THR A 82 -14.02 -2.96 15.79
N GLU A 83 -13.86 -1.87 16.53
CA GLU A 83 -14.49 -0.57 16.21
C GLU A 83 -13.71 0.15 15.10
N ILE A 84 -12.38 0.21 15.22
CA ILE A 84 -11.49 0.96 14.32
C ILE A 84 -11.32 0.22 12.98
N SER A 85 -11.24 -1.11 12.97
CA SER A 85 -11.04 -1.89 11.74
C SER A 85 -12.21 -1.77 10.75
N ASN A 86 -13.40 -1.43 11.25
CA ASN A 86 -14.58 -1.20 10.41
C ASN A 86 -14.62 0.22 9.81
N ARG A 87 -13.81 1.14 10.33
CA ARG A 87 -13.82 2.57 9.97
C ARG A 87 -12.47 3.07 9.42
N SER A 88 -11.39 2.29 9.56
CA SER A 88 -10.02 2.78 9.33
C SER A 88 -9.08 1.70 8.79
N SER A 89 -7.91 2.15 8.32
CA SER A 89 -6.81 1.31 7.86
C SER A 89 -6.14 0.57 9.01
N ASN A 90 -5.85 -0.72 8.80
CA ASN A 90 -5.09 -1.54 9.74
C ASN A 90 -3.59 -1.48 9.42
N PHE A 91 -2.76 -1.46 10.47
CA PHE A 91 -1.30 -1.46 10.34
C PHE A 91 -0.73 -2.73 10.95
N HIS A 92 0.23 -3.33 10.24
CA HIS A 92 1.00 -4.47 10.71
C HIS A 92 2.44 -4.03 10.95
N LEU A 93 3.01 -4.39 12.09
CA LEU A 93 4.42 -4.16 12.39
C LEU A 93 5.18 -5.48 12.32
N ALA A 94 6.36 -5.44 11.70
CA ALA A 94 7.28 -6.56 11.63
C ALA A 94 8.67 -6.07 12.03
N PHE A 95 9.33 -6.79 12.94
CA PHE A 95 10.70 -6.49 13.34
C PHE A 95 11.55 -7.76 13.50
N SER A 96 12.86 -7.60 13.31
CA SER A 96 13.83 -8.67 13.54
C SER A 96 13.96 -8.92 15.04
N PRO A 97 13.95 -10.18 15.51
CA PRO A 97 14.13 -10.49 16.93
C PRO A 97 15.53 -10.14 17.45
N GLU A 98 16.51 -10.01 16.56
CA GLU A 98 17.86 -9.57 16.91
C GLU A 98 17.91 -8.06 17.20
N HIS A 99 16.93 -7.31 16.70
CA HIS A 99 16.84 -5.85 16.84
C HIS A 99 15.39 -5.44 17.20
N PRO A 100 14.89 -5.84 18.39
CA PRO A 100 13.52 -5.55 18.79
C PRO A 100 13.30 -4.05 19.02
N PRO A 101 12.05 -3.55 18.89
CA PRO A 101 11.73 -2.18 19.27
C PRO A 101 12.00 -1.98 20.77
N VAL A 102 12.46 -0.78 21.12
CA VAL A 102 12.65 -0.36 22.50
C VAL A 102 11.36 0.27 22.99
N GLU A 103 10.81 -0.21 24.10
CA GLU A 103 9.69 0.43 24.80
C GLU A 103 10.24 1.55 25.70
N GLY A 104 9.59 2.71 25.70
CA GLY A 104 9.96 3.84 26.55
C GLY A 104 9.11 5.09 26.29
N ASP A 105 9.19 6.06 27.18
CA ASP A 105 8.53 7.36 27.05
C ASP A 105 9.30 8.23 26.05
N PHE A 106 9.05 8.00 24.76
CA PHE A 106 9.62 8.82 23.70
C PHE A 106 8.81 10.11 23.54
N ASN A 107 9.25 11.18 24.20
CA ASN A 107 8.77 12.52 23.92
C ASN A 107 9.44 13.05 22.65
N PHE A 108 8.92 12.66 21.48
CA PHE A 108 9.30 13.27 20.21
C PHE A 108 8.77 14.70 20.18
N ILE A 109 9.67 15.67 20.32
CA ILE A 109 9.33 17.06 20.05
C ILE A 109 9.51 17.24 18.55
N ILE A 110 8.40 17.41 17.83
CA ILE A 110 8.38 17.74 16.41
C ILE A 110 8.05 19.23 16.33
N ASN A 111 9.03 20.03 15.91
CA ASN A 111 8.87 21.46 15.77
C ASN A 111 8.47 21.85 14.34
N GLU A 112 8.71 20.95 13.39
CA GLU A 112 8.35 21.16 11.99
C GLU A 112 6.84 21.10 11.78
N ASP A 113 6.38 21.90 10.81
CA ASP A 113 5.00 21.90 10.35
C ASP A 113 4.65 20.54 9.74
N CYS A 114 3.57 19.91 10.21
CA CYS A 114 3.08 18.63 9.68
C CYS A 114 2.70 18.70 8.19
N GLU A 115 2.45 19.91 7.69
CA GLU A 115 2.25 20.19 6.27
C GLU A 115 3.55 20.11 5.45
N LYS A 116 4.71 19.94 6.09
CA LYS A 116 6.02 19.77 5.45
C LYS A 116 6.59 18.38 5.78
N PRO A 117 6.04 17.30 5.19
CA PRO A 117 6.35 15.93 5.58
C PRO A 117 7.83 15.57 5.42
N GLU A 118 8.55 16.17 4.48
CA GLU A 118 9.99 15.96 4.33
C GLU A 118 10.80 16.55 5.49
N GLU A 119 10.43 17.73 5.99
CA GLU A 119 11.11 18.36 7.12
C GLU A 119 10.79 17.61 8.42
N VAL A 120 9.52 17.25 8.61
CA VAL A 120 9.10 16.36 9.72
C VAL A 120 9.88 15.04 9.68
N LEU A 121 10.00 14.42 8.51
CA LEU A 121 10.78 13.19 8.37
C LEU A 121 12.25 13.42 8.73
N LYS A 122 12.87 14.53 8.28
CA LYS A 122 14.26 14.88 8.64
C LYS A 122 14.44 15.07 10.15
N GLU A 123 13.45 15.61 10.86
CA GLU A 123 13.47 15.73 12.32
C GLU A 123 13.32 14.35 12.97
N LEU A 124 12.31 13.56 12.56
CA LEU A 124 12.04 12.23 13.10
C LEU A 124 13.22 11.27 12.95
N VAL A 125 13.91 11.27 11.81
CA VAL A 125 15.05 10.36 11.61
C VAL A 125 16.27 10.69 12.48
N ARG A 126 16.35 11.89 13.07
CA ARG A 126 17.43 12.27 14.01
C ARG A 126 17.31 11.55 15.36
N TYR A 127 16.12 11.10 15.73
CA TYR A 127 15.90 10.33 16.95
C TYR A 127 16.38 8.88 16.86
N ARG A 128 16.79 8.42 15.66
CA ARG A 128 17.37 7.08 15.50
C ARG A 128 18.71 6.98 16.21
N THR A 129 18.93 5.89 16.93
CA THR A 129 20.25 5.61 17.52
C THR A 129 21.28 5.34 16.42
N ARG A 130 22.57 5.45 16.79
CA ARG A 130 23.67 5.08 15.90
C ARG A 130 23.54 3.62 15.46
N GLU A 131 23.22 2.74 16.41
CA GLU A 131 23.03 1.31 16.17
C GLU A 131 21.91 1.04 15.15
N THR A 132 20.72 1.65 15.32
CA THR A 132 19.63 1.52 14.35
C THR A 132 20.03 2.03 12.97
N SER A 133 20.79 3.12 12.91
CA SER A 133 21.25 3.70 11.64
C SER A 133 22.26 2.80 10.93
N GLU A 134 23.23 2.25 11.66
CA GLU A 134 24.21 1.29 11.16
C GLU A 134 23.55 -0.01 10.69
N TRP A 135 22.60 -0.55 11.46
CA TRP A 135 21.83 -1.71 11.07
C TRP A 135 21.05 -1.46 9.77
N ARG A 136 20.27 -0.37 9.71
CA ARG A 136 19.45 -0.02 8.54
C ARG A 136 20.28 0.13 7.27
N ASN A 137 21.48 0.72 7.38
CA ASN A 137 22.36 0.93 6.22
C ASN A 137 22.93 -0.38 5.64
N ASN A 138 23.02 -1.43 6.45
CA ASN A 138 23.56 -2.73 6.05
C ASN A 138 22.47 -3.77 5.77
N ALA A 139 21.28 -3.60 6.35
CA ALA A 139 20.17 -4.51 6.17
C ALA A 139 19.53 -4.36 4.78
N LEU A 140 19.34 -5.48 4.09
CA LEU A 140 18.50 -5.53 2.90
C LEU A 140 17.03 -5.47 3.33
N TYR A 141 16.25 -4.66 2.65
CA TYR A 141 14.81 -4.59 2.92
C TYR A 141 14.14 -5.92 2.54
N PRO A 142 13.36 -6.57 3.43
CA PRO A 142 12.77 -7.88 3.18
C PRO A 142 11.38 -7.76 2.52
N GLN A 143 11.26 -7.02 1.42
CA GLN A 143 9.95 -6.65 0.86
C GLN A 143 9.05 -7.84 0.54
N ASN A 144 9.59 -8.94 0.00
CA ASN A 144 8.77 -10.08 -0.41
C ASN A 144 8.20 -10.82 0.81
N HIS A 145 8.99 -10.95 1.87
CA HIS A 145 8.51 -11.48 3.14
C HIS A 145 7.39 -10.60 3.70
N LEU A 146 7.61 -9.27 3.77
CA LEU A 146 6.61 -8.32 4.28
C LEU A 146 5.32 -8.32 3.45
N ARG A 147 5.43 -8.43 2.12
CA ARG A 147 4.28 -8.57 1.21
C ARG A 147 3.48 -9.83 1.49
N ASN A 148 4.16 -10.97 1.69
CA ASN A 148 3.50 -12.24 2.03
C ASN A 148 2.79 -12.16 3.39
N GLN A 149 3.43 -11.53 4.38
CA GLN A 149 2.80 -11.33 5.70
C GLN A 149 1.58 -10.41 5.61
N ALA A 150 1.67 -9.28 4.90
CA ALA A 150 0.54 -8.39 4.70
C ALA A 150 -0.62 -9.13 4.01
N ARG A 151 -0.33 -9.86 2.92
CA ARG A 151 -1.30 -10.68 2.18
C ARG A 151 -2.01 -11.69 3.06
N LYS A 152 -1.27 -12.53 3.80
CA LYS A 152 -1.84 -13.56 4.68
C LYS A 152 -2.75 -12.99 5.79
N ASN A 153 -2.61 -11.71 6.11
CA ASN A 153 -3.39 -11.03 7.14
C ASN A 153 -4.45 -10.06 6.58
N CYS A 154 -4.55 -9.94 5.26
CA CYS A 154 -5.65 -9.23 4.61
C CYS A 154 -6.98 -9.95 4.93
N GLN A 155 -8.00 -9.19 5.29
CA GLN A 155 -9.33 -9.72 5.61
C GLN A 155 -10.18 -10.00 4.36
N SER A 156 -9.75 -9.51 3.19
CA SER A 156 -10.40 -9.72 1.90
C SER A 156 -9.79 -10.88 1.12
N SER A 157 -10.60 -11.60 0.36
CA SER A 157 -10.09 -12.67 -0.53
C SER A 157 -9.28 -12.13 -1.71
N TYR A 158 -9.57 -10.90 -2.14
CA TYR A 158 -8.83 -10.20 -3.17
C TYR A 158 -7.82 -9.25 -2.57
N VAL A 159 -6.62 -9.21 -3.16
CA VAL A 159 -5.53 -8.34 -2.74
C VAL A 159 -5.06 -7.49 -3.92
N PHE A 160 -4.84 -6.20 -3.65
CA PHE A 160 -4.16 -5.27 -4.54
C PHE A 160 -2.86 -4.80 -3.89
N LEU A 161 -1.71 -5.24 -4.42
CA LEU A 161 -0.42 -4.75 -3.97
C LEU A 161 -0.07 -3.47 -4.74
N THR A 162 0.16 -2.38 -4.02
CA THR A 162 0.56 -1.08 -4.58
C THR A 162 1.76 -0.51 -3.82
N ASP A 163 2.51 0.37 -4.49
CA ASP A 163 3.54 1.17 -3.84
C ASP A 163 2.88 2.36 -3.12
N ILE A 164 3.51 2.87 -2.06
CA ILE A 164 2.94 3.90 -1.18
C ILE A 164 2.70 5.24 -1.89
N ASP A 165 3.41 5.49 -3.00
CA ASP A 165 3.36 6.68 -3.83
C ASP A 165 2.53 6.49 -5.12
N ILE A 166 1.85 5.35 -5.25
CA ILE A 166 0.93 5.05 -6.36
C ILE A 166 -0.49 5.28 -5.85
N ILE A 167 -1.13 6.32 -6.38
CA ILE A 167 -2.45 6.77 -5.94
C ILE A 167 -3.52 6.22 -6.89
N PRO A 168 -4.51 5.45 -6.37
CA PRO A 168 -5.59 4.90 -7.18
C PRO A 168 -6.54 5.98 -7.67
N SER A 169 -7.26 5.71 -8.77
CA SER A 169 -8.31 6.59 -9.26
C SER A 169 -9.43 6.76 -8.23
N TYR A 170 -10.19 7.85 -8.35
CA TYR A 170 -11.33 8.12 -7.47
C TYR A 170 -12.31 6.94 -7.45
N ALA A 171 -12.83 6.59 -6.27
CA ALA A 171 -13.77 5.49 -6.03
C ALA A 171 -13.32 4.09 -6.53
N MET A 172 -12.02 3.90 -6.79
CA MET A 172 -11.53 2.65 -7.38
C MET A 172 -11.86 1.42 -6.52
N ALA A 173 -11.78 1.51 -5.20
CA ALA A 173 -12.04 0.37 -4.31
C ALA A 173 -13.50 -0.07 -4.38
N GLU A 174 -14.43 0.89 -4.29
CA GLU A 174 -15.87 0.67 -4.35
C GLU A 174 -16.30 0.13 -5.72
N GLU A 175 -15.79 0.70 -6.81
CA GLU A 175 -16.13 0.25 -8.17
C GLU A 175 -15.59 -1.15 -8.46
N ILE A 176 -14.40 -1.47 -7.96
CA ILE A 176 -13.81 -2.80 -8.10
C ILE A 176 -14.56 -3.84 -7.27
N ASP A 177 -15.00 -3.50 -6.06
CA ASP A 177 -15.82 -4.40 -5.25
C ASP A 177 -17.13 -4.79 -5.98
N VAL A 178 -17.78 -3.82 -6.63
CA VAL A 178 -18.95 -4.08 -7.50
C VAL A 178 -18.57 -4.97 -8.68
N PHE A 179 -17.46 -4.70 -9.36
CA PHE A 179 -17.00 -5.50 -10.49
C PHE A 179 -16.69 -6.96 -10.09
N LEU A 180 -15.97 -7.17 -8.98
CA LEU A 180 -15.56 -8.51 -8.54
C LEU A 180 -16.75 -9.39 -8.12
N LYS A 181 -17.83 -8.77 -7.63
CA LYS A 181 -19.09 -9.47 -7.30
C LYS A 181 -19.89 -9.88 -8.56
N THR A 182 -19.69 -9.18 -9.68
CA THR A 182 -20.49 -9.36 -10.90
C THR A 182 -19.78 -10.14 -11.99
N VAL A 183 -18.45 -10.15 -11.99
CA VAL A 183 -17.63 -10.80 -13.01
C VAL A 183 -16.76 -11.89 -12.38
N PRO A 184 -17.30 -13.12 -12.24
CA PRO A 184 -16.50 -14.22 -11.73
C PRO A 184 -15.34 -14.53 -12.68
N CYS A 185 -14.18 -14.84 -12.11
CA CYS A 185 -13.10 -15.43 -12.89
C CYS A 185 -13.32 -16.95 -12.98
N GLU A 186 -13.64 -17.44 -14.19
CA GLU A 186 -13.87 -18.87 -14.44
C GLU A 186 -12.58 -19.73 -14.40
N LYS A 187 -11.40 -19.10 -14.40
CA LYS A 187 -10.08 -19.75 -14.37
C LYS A 187 -9.20 -19.13 -13.27
N LEU A 188 -7.88 -19.09 -13.48
CA LEU A 188 -6.95 -18.26 -12.73
C LEU A 188 -6.84 -16.90 -13.44
N CYS A 189 -7.25 -15.82 -12.78
CA CYS A 189 -7.16 -14.46 -13.34
C CYS A 189 -6.43 -13.53 -12.40
N ALA A 190 -5.69 -12.59 -12.99
CA ALA A 190 -5.21 -11.39 -12.34
C ALA A 190 -5.78 -10.17 -13.09
N TYR A 191 -6.46 -9.28 -12.37
CA TYR A 191 -7.06 -8.08 -12.94
C TYR A 191 -6.06 -6.94 -12.90
N VAL A 192 -5.48 -6.61 -14.05
CA VAL A 192 -4.42 -5.60 -14.18
C VAL A 192 -5.00 -4.19 -14.12
N ILE A 193 -4.42 -3.35 -13.27
CA ILE A 193 -4.69 -1.92 -13.14
C ILE A 193 -3.59 -1.15 -13.92
N PRO A 194 -3.93 -0.43 -14.99
CA PRO A 194 -2.98 0.44 -15.66
C PRO A 194 -2.48 1.55 -14.74
N VAL A 195 -1.16 1.76 -14.72
CA VAL A 195 -0.54 2.79 -13.91
C VAL A 195 0.22 3.75 -14.80
N TYR A 196 0.07 5.04 -14.52
CA TYR A 196 0.73 6.12 -15.25
C TYR A 196 1.63 6.93 -14.33
N GLU A 197 2.70 7.46 -14.90
CA GLU A 197 3.34 8.64 -14.34
C GLU A 197 2.63 9.89 -14.88
N ILE A 198 2.42 10.89 -14.04
CA ILE A 198 1.82 12.19 -14.42
C ILE A 198 2.76 13.34 -14.06
N ASP A 199 2.74 14.39 -14.88
CA ASP A 199 3.56 15.59 -14.67
C ASP A 199 3.13 16.37 -13.41
N ASP A 200 4.07 17.00 -12.72
CA ASP A 200 3.81 17.73 -11.47
C ASP A 200 2.94 18.98 -11.68
N SER A 201 2.85 19.48 -12.93
CA SER A 201 2.03 20.64 -13.27
C SER A 201 0.54 20.34 -13.38
N VAL A 202 0.14 19.06 -13.47
CA VAL A 202 -1.26 18.68 -13.62
C VAL A 202 -1.88 18.20 -12.31
N ARG A 203 -3.20 18.36 -12.22
CA ARG A 203 -3.98 17.75 -11.14
C ARG A 203 -4.11 16.25 -11.38
N PHE A 204 -4.40 15.51 -10.32
CA PHE A 204 -4.74 14.10 -10.47
C PHE A 204 -5.95 13.97 -11.42
N PRO A 205 -5.88 13.10 -12.44
CA PRO A 205 -6.96 12.96 -13.40
C PRO A 205 -8.21 12.36 -12.74
N GLU A 206 -9.35 13.03 -12.92
CA GLU A 206 -10.63 12.62 -12.31
C GLU A 206 -11.18 11.31 -12.89
N ASN A 207 -10.83 11.00 -14.14
CA ASN A 207 -11.26 9.81 -14.85
C ASN A 207 -10.29 9.45 -15.98
N LYS A 208 -10.51 8.27 -16.59
CA LYS A 208 -9.70 7.76 -17.69
C LYS A 208 -9.63 8.73 -18.87
N SER A 209 -10.73 9.39 -19.23
CA SER A 209 -10.77 10.33 -20.37
C SER A 209 -9.82 11.51 -20.15
N VAL A 210 -9.73 12.04 -18.92
CA VAL A 210 -8.75 13.08 -18.57
C VAL A 210 -7.32 12.56 -18.61
N LEU A 211 -7.06 11.38 -18.06
CA LEU A 211 -5.74 10.75 -18.09
C LEU A 211 -5.25 10.51 -19.54
N VAL A 212 -6.13 10.02 -20.42
CA VAL A 212 -5.81 9.81 -21.85
C VAL A 212 -5.53 11.14 -22.55
N LYS A 213 -6.21 12.24 -22.19
CA LYS A 213 -5.87 13.59 -22.69
C LYS A 213 -4.47 13.99 -22.24
N TYR A 214 -4.10 13.75 -20.99
CA TYR A 214 -2.74 14.01 -20.50
C TYR A 214 -1.70 13.18 -21.25
N ALA A 215 -1.96 11.89 -21.48
CA ALA A 215 -1.06 11.03 -22.23
C ALA A 215 -0.82 11.54 -23.65
N LYS A 216 -1.89 11.93 -24.35
CA LYS A 216 -1.82 12.52 -25.71
C LYS A 216 -1.08 13.86 -25.75
N SER A 217 -1.12 14.63 -24.67
CA SER A 217 -0.41 15.91 -24.55
C SER A 217 1.02 15.77 -23.98
N GLY A 218 1.49 14.55 -23.69
CA GLY A 218 2.80 14.31 -23.09
C GLY A 218 2.91 14.67 -21.61
N LEU A 219 1.78 14.90 -20.94
CA LEU A 219 1.67 15.21 -19.50
C LEU A 219 1.40 13.95 -18.65
N ALA A 220 1.20 12.80 -19.29
CA ALA A 220 1.20 11.50 -18.65
C ALA A 220 1.90 10.47 -19.54
N ARG A 221 2.38 9.38 -18.96
CA ARG A 221 2.93 8.25 -19.70
C ARG A 221 2.79 6.96 -18.88
N PRO A 222 2.84 5.77 -19.51
CA PRO A 222 2.83 4.52 -18.76
C PRO A 222 3.93 4.49 -17.70
N PHE A 223 3.63 3.88 -16.56
CA PHE A 223 4.54 3.80 -15.43
C PHE A 223 5.89 3.21 -15.84
N HIS A 224 6.99 3.83 -15.41
CA HIS A 224 8.34 3.42 -15.77
C HIS A 224 8.60 3.27 -17.28
N GLU A 225 7.81 3.91 -18.16
CA GLU A 225 8.01 3.79 -19.61
C GLU A 225 9.44 4.18 -19.99
N ARG A 226 9.98 5.23 -19.37
CA ARG A 226 11.34 5.69 -19.69
C ARG A 226 12.42 4.74 -19.18
N ILE A 227 12.28 4.21 -17.97
CA ILE A 227 13.36 3.50 -17.27
C ILE A 227 13.27 1.98 -17.37
N TYR A 228 12.07 1.42 -17.54
CA TYR A 228 11.84 -0.03 -17.60
C TYR A 228 10.64 -0.43 -18.49
N LYS A 229 10.53 0.14 -19.69
CA LYS A 229 9.43 -0.10 -20.65
C LYS A 229 9.01 -1.56 -20.78
N ALA A 230 9.99 -2.46 -20.94
CA ALA A 230 9.75 -3.87 -21.23
C ALA A 230 8.86 -4.57 -20.18
N ALA A 231 8.95 -4.16 -18.91
CA ALA A 231 8.18 -4.72 -17.80
C ALA A 231 6.69 -4.32 -17.82
N GLN A 232 6.31 -3.31 -18.60
CA GLN A 232 4.94 -2.81 -18.69
C GLN A 232 4.31 -3.04 -20.07
N MET A 233 5.13 -3.30 -21.11
CA MET A 233 4.67 -3.50 -22.48
C MET A 233 3.49 -4.49 -22.64
N PRO A 234 3.44 -5.64 -21.95
CA PRO A 234 2.33 -6.58 -22.12
C PRO A 234 0.95 -6.04 -21.73
N THR A 235 0.86 -4.98 -20.92
CA THR A 235 -0.41 -4.31 -20.57
C THR A 235 -1.09 -3.65 -21.77
N ASP A 236 -0.36 -3.40 -22.87
CA ASP A 236 -0.90 -2.78 -24.10
C ASP A 236 -1.65 -1.45 -23.82
N TYR A 237 -0.91 -0.49 -23.25
CA TYR A 237 -1.43 0.84 -22.92
C TYR A 237 -2.04 1.55 -24.13
N LYS A 238 -1.50 1.35 -25.33
CA LYS A 238 -2.06 1.94 -26.56
C LYS A 238 -3.49 1.44 -26.80
N ARG A 239 -3.71 0.12 -26.74
CA ARG A 239 -5.06 -0.44 -26.85
C ARG A 239 -5.96 0.05 -25.71
N TRP A 240 -5.43 0.16 -24.50
CA TRP A 240 -6.20 0.68 -23.36
C TRP A 240 -6.65 2.13 -23.57
N GLU A 241 -5.78 2.99 -24.09
CA GLU A 241 -6.05 4.40 -24.41
C GLU A 241 -7.00 4.59 -25.60
N GLU A 242 -6.97 3.70 -26.59
CA GLU A 242 -7.88 3.74 -27.75
C GLU A 242 -9.32 3.39 -27.37
N ASN A 243 -9.48 2.50 -26.38
CA ASN A 243 -10.79 2.16 -25.80
C ASN A 243 -11.22 3.22 -24.78
N VAL A 244 -11.27 4.51 -25.15
CA VAL A 244 -11.86 5.51 -24.26
C VAL A 244 -13.34 5.19 -24.15
N ASP A 245 -13.72 4.61 -23.03
CA ASP A 245 -15.10 4.31 -22.74
C ASP A 245 -15.92 5.59 -22.69
N ASP A 246 -17.18 5.51 -23.15
CA ASP A 246 -18.18 6.53 -22.85
C ASP A 246 -18.11 6.85 -21.35
N GLU A 247 -18.17 8.13 -20.99
CA GLU A 247 -17.96 8.68 -19.64
C GLU A 247 -18.84 8.04 -18.52
N ASN A 248 -19.72 7.10 -18.88
CA ASN A 248 -20.67 6.40 -18.04
C ASN A 248 -20.42 4.89 -17.85
N LYS A 249 -19.27 4.33 -18.25
CA LYS A 249 -19.03 2.88 -18.05
C LYS A 249 -18.46 2.57 -16.67
N THR A 250 -19.14 1.67 -15.96
CA THR A 250 -18.62 0.95 -14.80
C THR A 250 -17.33 0.20 -15.15
N VAL A 251 -16.54 -0.17 -14.13
CA VAL A 251 -15.36 -1.01 -14.29
C VAL A 251 -15.68 -2.28 -15.08
N HIS A 252 -14.83 -2.57 -16.07
CA HIS A 252 -14.97 -3.73 -16.94
C HIS A 252 -13.60 -4.14 -17.50
N ILE A 253 -13.54 -5.32 -18.12
CA ILE A 253 -12.34 -5.82 -18.77
C ILE A 253 -12.19 -5.11 -20.12
N SER A 254 -11.12 -4.35 -20.30
CA SER A 254 -10.75 -3.76 -21.59
C SER A 254 -10.27 -4.86 -22.55
N HIS A 255 -9.33 -5.68 -22.11
CA HIS A 255 -8.79 -6.78 -22.88
C HIS A 255 -7.98 -7.74 -22.01
N THR A 256 -7.75 -8.95 -22.52
CA THR A 256 -6.78 -9.89 -21.95
C THR A 256 -5.41 -9.65 -22.59
N VAL A 257 -4.34 -9.68 -21.79
CA VAL A 257 -2.96 -9.64 -22.27
C VAL A 257 -2.74 -10.79 -23.26
N ALA A 258 -2.49 -10.45 -24.52
CA ALA A 258 -2.46 -11.43 -25.61
C ALA A 258 -1.23 -12.35 -25.56
N LYS A 259 -0.09 -11.81 -25.10
CA LYS A 259 1.16 -12.54 -25.02
C LYS A 259 1.95 -12.10 -23.79
N TYR A 260 2.16 -13.04 -22.87
CA TYR A 260 3.09 -12.86 -21.77
C TYR A 260 4.50 -12.57 -22.30
N LYS A 261 5.21 -11.68 -21.59
CA LYS A 261 6.62 -11.41 -21.81
C LYS A 261 7.36 -11.60 -20.51
N GLU A 262 8.51 -12.25 -20.58
CA GLU A 262 9.34 -12.48 -19.40
C GLU A 262 9.64 -11.17 -18.66
N TRP A 263 9.49 -11.22 -17.34
CA TRP A 263 9.62 -10.08 -16.42
C TRP A 263 8.54 -8.99 -16.59
N TYR A 264 7.36 -9.38 -17.09
CA TYR A 264 6.16 -8.57 -16.96
C TYR A 264 5.91 -8.24 -15.48
N GLU A 265 5.62 -6.97 -15.19
CA GLU A 265 5.53 -6.47 -13.83
C GLU A 265 4.33 -5.51 -13.64
N PRO A 266 3.09 -5.95 -13.91
CA PRO A 266 1.91 -5.12 -13.74
C PRO A 266 1.58 -4.84 -12.27
N PHE A 267 0.69 -3.86 -12.08
CA PHE A 267 -0.11 -3.74 -10.86
C PHE A 267 -1.42 -4.49 -11.09
N PHE A 268 -1.85 -5.32 -10.15
CA PHE A 268 -3.01 -6.16 -10.36
C PHE A 268 -3.70 -6.55 -9.06
N ILE A 269 -4.99 -6.84 -9.17
CA ILE A 269 -5.80 -7.47 -8.15
C ILE A 269 -5.88 -8.96 -8.43
N VAL A 270 -5.70 -9.77 -7.40
CA VAL A 270 -5.78 -11.23 -7.50
C VAL A 270 -6.38 -11.82 -6.23
N LEU A 271 -6.94 -13.02 -6.35
CA LEU A 271 -7.25 -13.83 -5.17
C LEU A 271 -5.97 -14.18 -4.41
N ASP A 272 -6.02 -14.20 -3.07
CA ASP A 272 -4.86 -14.54 -2.24
C ASP A 272 -4.35 -15.98 -2.43
N THR A 273 -5.10 -16.82 -3.15
CA THR A 273 -4.63 -18.14 -3.62
C THR A 273 -3.52 -18.05 -4.67
N ALA A 274 -3.18 -16.86 -5.16
CA ALA A 274 -2.04 -16.68 -6.05
C ALA A 274 -0.71 -17.05 -5.37
N PRO A 275 0.29 -17.51 -6.16
CA PRO A 275 1.62 -17.80 -5.64
C PRO A 275 2.15 -16.69 -4.71
N PRO A 276 2.82 -17.04 -3.60
CA PRO A 276 3.49 -16.07 -2.75
C PRO A 276 4.62 -15.35 -3.52
N TYR A 277 5.05 -14.20 -3.02
CA TYR A 277 6.30 -13.60 -3.48
C TYR A 277 7.47 -14.47 -3.03
N ASP A 278 8.36 -14.87 -3.94
CA ASP A 278 9.52 -15.69 -3.57
C ASP A 278 10.49 -14.87 -2.69
N GLU A 279 10.61 -15.29 -1.44
CA GLU A 279 11.33 -14.58 -0.38
C GLU A 279 12.85 -14.62 -0.55
N ARG A 280 13.39 -15.45 -1.47
CA ARG A 280 14.82 -15.44 -1.81
C ARG A 280 15.27 -14.13 -2.47
N PHE A 281 14.33 -13.41 -3.10
CA PHE A 281 14.60 -12.14 -3.76
C PHE A 281 14.39 -10.99 -2.77
N ILE A 282 15.50 -10.49 -2.23
CA ILE A 282 15.54 -9.47 -1.18
C ILE A 282 16.10 -8.17 -1.76
N GLY A 283 15.60 -7.01 -1.32
CA GLY A 283 16.00 -5.70 -1.83
C GLY A 283 15.47 -5.43 -3.24
N TYR A 284 16.34 -4.98 -4.15
CA TYR A 284 15.97 -4.49 -5.47
C TYR A 284 16.15 -5.52 -6.59
N GLY A 285 15.14 -5.60 -7.47
CA GLY A 285 15.16 -6.40 -8.70
C GLY A 285 14.67 -7.83 -8.50
N TYR A 286 13.90 -8.32 -9.48
CA TYR A 286 13.33 -9.67 -9.49
C TYR A 286 12.36 -10.00 -8.34
N THR A 287 11.66 -8.99 -7.81
CA THR A 287 10.85 -9.15 -6.59
C THR A 287 9.37 -9.42 -6.88
N ARG A 288 8.71 -8.54 -7.66
CA ARG A 288 7.30 -8.70 -8.07
C ARG A 288 7.16 -9.50 -9.36
N ASN A 289 8.07 -9.31 -10.31
CA ASN A 289 7.99 -9.96 -11.62
C ASN A 289 8.24 -11.49 -11.57
N THR A 290 8.87 -12.02 -10.51
CA THR A 290 9.02 -13.46 -10.27
C THR A 290 7.70 -14.10 -9.90
N GLN A 291 6.88 -13.44 -9.08
CA GLN A 291 5.51 -13.89 -8.82
C GLN A 291 4.69 -13.92 -10.12
N VAL A 292 4.79 -12.88 -10.96
CA VAL A 292 4.08 -12.81 -12.25
C VAL A 292 4.55 -13.91 -13.20
N TYR A 293 5.84 -14.25 -13.18
CA TYR A 293 6.40 -15.38 -13.92
C TYR A 293 5.78 -16.71 -13.49
N GLU A 294 5.71 -16.96 -12.18
CA GLU A 294 5.10 -18.17 -11.62
C GLU A 294 3.59 -18.23 -11.90
N MET A 295 2.88 -17.12 -11.77
CA MET A 295 1.47 -17.01 -12.14
C MET A 295 1.25 -17.37 -13.61
N ASN A 296 2.09 -16.85 -14.51
CA ASN A 296 2.01 -17.23 -15.93
C ASN A 296 2.26 -18.74 -16.14
N ALA A 297 3.26 -19.32 -15.45
CA ALA A 297 3.52 -20.77 -15.53
C ALA A 297 2.34 -21.61 -15.01
N ALA A 298 1.65 -21.14 -13.97
CA ALA A 298 0.44 -21.76 -13.43
C ALA A 298 -0.81 -21.57 -14.32
N GLY A 299 -0.73 -20.75 -15.38
CA GLY A 299 -1.83 -20.55 -16.33
C GLY A 299 -2.76 -19.37 -15.99
N TYR A 300 -2.30 -18.40 -15.21
CA TYR A 300 -3.06 -17.16 -14.97
C TYR A 300 -3.26 -16.36 -16.26
N GLU A 301 -4.49 -15.89 -16.47
CA GLU A 301 -4.83 -14.87 -17.47
C GLU A 301 -4.73 -13.47 -16.84
N PHE A 302 -4.02 -12.57 -17.50
CA PHE A 302 -3.93 -11.16 -17.09
C PHE A 302 -4.97 -10.34 -17.83
N LYS A 303 -5.99 -9.83 -17.11
CA LYS A 303 -7.13 -9.12 -17.67
C LYS A 303 -7.04 -7.64 -17.31
N VAL A 304 -6.77 -6.78 -18.29
CA VAL A 304 -6.60 -5.34 -18.09
C VAL A 304 -7.95 -4.69 -17.87
N LEU A 305 -8.13 -4.01 -16.74
CA LEU A 305 -9.35 -3.30 -16.39
C LEU A 305 -9.39 -1.91 -17.05
N SER A 306 -10.60 -1.41 -17.28
CA SER A 306 -10.89 -0.03 -17.69
C SER A 306 -11.80 0.68 -16.70
N SER A 307 -11.99 1.98 -16.92
CA SER A 307 -12.57 2.97 -15.99
C SER A 307 -11.70 3.27 -14.76
N VAL A 308 -10.97 2.27 -14.24
CA VAL A 308 -10.00 2.40 -13.15
C VAL A 308 -8.56 2.43 -13.61
N PHE A 309 -7.72 3.16 -12.88
CA PHE A 309 -6.28 3.28 -13.09
C PHE A 309 -5.61 3.76 -11.80
N ALA A 310 -4.28 3.84 -11.77
CA ALA A 310 -3.56 4.54 -10.72
C ALA A 310 -2.51 5.49 -11.32
N CYS A 311 -2.05 6.46 -10.55
CA CYS A 311 -1.00 7.38 -10.97
C CYS A 311 0.07 7.59 -9.90
N HIS A 312 1.29 7.84 -10.38
CA HIS A 312 2.41 8.33 -9.61
C HIS A 312 2.79 9.71 -10.16
N TRP A 313 2.86 10.72 -9.30
CA TRP A 313 3.37 12.04 -9.72
C TRP A 313 4.86 11.99 -10.00
N HIS A 314 5.34 12.86 -10.88
CA HIS A 314 6.72 12.96 -11.31
C HIS A 314 7.16 11.85 -12.29
N PHE A 315 7.75 12.30 -13.41
CA PHE A 315 8.33 11.43 -14.43
C PHE A 315 9.69 10.90 -14.00
N LYS A 316 9.79 9.58 -13.74
CA LYS A 316 11.08 8.96 -13.38
C LYS A 316 12.10 9.07 -14.51
N THR A 317 13.34 9.44 -14.18
CA THR A 317 14.45 9.49 -15.13
C THR A 317 15.51 8.43 -14.78
N PHE A 318 16.35 8.07 -15.76
CA PHE A 318 17.45 7.14 -15.51
C PHE A 318 18.44 7.65 -14.46
N GLU A 319 18.68 8.96 -14.41
CA GLU A 319 19.59 9.59 -13.45
C GLU A 319 19.09 9.43 -12.02
N GLN A 320 17.78 9.60 -11.81
CA GLN A 320 17.14 9.41 -10.51
C GLN A 320 17.02 7.92 -10.13
N ASP A 321 16.94 7.03 -11.11
CA ASP A 321 16.80 5.59 -10.86
C ASP A 321 18.16 4.90 -10.61
N TYR A 322 19.26 5.50 -11.09
CA TYR A 322 20.59 4.93 -10.98
C TYR A 322 21.21 5.14 -9.60
N TYR A 323 21.14 4.09 -8.78
CA TYR A 323 21.95 3.97 -7.57
C TYR A 323 22.85 2.74 -7.63
N SER A 324 24.11 2.88 -7.20
CA SER A 324 25.10 1.78 -7.22
C SER A 324 24.63 0.57 -6.42
N TRP A 325 23.97 0.80 -5.27
CA TRP A 325 23.41 -0.26 -4.43
C TRP A 325 22.34 -1.10 -5.14
N ARG A 326 21.52 -0.49 -6.03
CA ARG A 326 20.52 -1.23 -6.82
C ARG A 326 21.18 -2.20 -7.78
N THR A 327 22.27 -1.79 -8.40
CA THR A 327 23.05 -2.66 -9.30
C THR A 327 23.63 -3.87 -8.56
N VAL A 328 24.13 -3.66 -7.33
CA VAL A 328 24.66 -4.75 -6.49
C VAL A 328 23.55 -5.74 -6.13
N GLN A 329 22.41 -5.25 -5.66
CA GLN A 329 21.27 -6.10 -5.29
C GLN A 329 20.69 -6.84 -6.50
N LEU A 330 20.53 -6.15 -7.64
CA LEU A 330 20.07 -6.76 -8.88
C LEU A 330 20.98 -7.91 -9.34
N LYS A 331 22.31 -7.71 -9.29
CA LYS A 331 23.30 -8.76 -9.61
C LYS A 331 23.22 -9.93 -8.65
N SER A 332 22.98 -9.67 -7.36
CA SER A 332 22.78 -10.73 -6.36
C SER A 332 21.55 -11.56 -6.70
N ASN A 333 20.41 -10.91 -6.94
CA ASN A 333 19.15 -11.56 -7.28
C ASN A 333 19.21 -12.30 -8.62
N HIS A 334 19.92 -11.76 -9.61
CA HIS A 334 20.10 -12.39 -10.91
C HIS A 334 20.74 -13.79 -10.82
N LYS A 335 21.67 -14.01 -9.89
CA LYS A 335 22.31 -15.32 -9.69
C LYS A 335 21.31 -16.42 -9.32
N GLN A 336 20.17 -16.06 -8.74
CA GLN A 336 19.16 -17.00 -8.28
C GLN A 336 18.14 -17.38 -9.35
N ILE A 337 18.10 -16.65 -10.48
CA ILE A 337 17.05 -16.79 -11.51
C ILE A 337 17.04 -18.17 -12.16
N ASN A 338 18.20 -18.71 -12.53
CA ASN A 338 18.23 -20.01 -13.22
C ASN A 338 17.68 -21.13 -12.32
N LYS A 339 18.04 -21.09 -11.03
CA LYS A 339 17.50 -22.03 -10.04
C LYS A 339 15.99 -21.85 -9.89
N PHE A 340 15.52 -20.61 -9.71
CA PHE A 340 14.10 -20.28 -9.63
C PHE A 340 13.31 -20.82 -10.85
N LYS A 341 13.75 -20.51 -12.08
CA LYS A 341 13.05 -20.95 -13.29
C LYS A 341 12.98 -22.47 -13.41
N ASN A 342 14.06 -23.17 -13.06
CA ASN A 342 14.08 -24.63 -13.09
C ASN A 342 13.08 -25.22 -12.07
N GLU A 343 12.93 -24.61 -10.91
CA GLU A 343 11.97 -25.04 -9.88
C GLU A 343 10.51 -24.80 -10.31
N ILE A 344 10.23 -23.75 -11.08
CA ILE A 344 8.88 -23.46 -11.59
C ILE A 344 8.46 -24.40 -12.74
N ILE A 345 9.43 -24.89 -13.52
CA ILE A 345 9.15 -25.73 -14.71
C ILE A 345 9.20 -27.23 -14.39
N ALA A 346 9.88 -27.63 -13.30
CA ALA A 346 9.97 -29.00 -12.82
C ALA A 346 8.63 -29.49 -12.24
#